data_AF-A0A8X7BK01-F1
#
_entry.id   AF-A0A8X7BK01-F1
#
_cell.length_a   1.000
_cell.length_b   1.000
_cell.length_c   1.000
_cell.angle_alpha   90.00
_cell.angle_beta   90.00
_cell.angle_gamma   90.00
#
_symmetry.space_group_name_H-M   'P 1'
#
loop_
_entity.id
_entity.type
_entity.pdbx_description
1 polymer ?
#
loop_
_entity_poly.entity_id
_entity_poly.type
_entity_poly.pdbx_seq_one_letter_code
_entity_poly.pdbx_strand_id
1 'polypeptide(L)'
;MHLLENCNSECKEVAQKLKSSFYVDNCVTGVFSADEIEIFIEKTKLIMSEGCFNLRIFGSNVASKSVDKHSGETFILGIIWDLDNDVLKCCTNFDSLTCEVKITKRLVLSTVQKVFDPIGMLAPSTLLPKLLLQEIWKMEKAWDQELPQNIVNKFMKWFNEIQILKDVTVPRCMKIDIFTELHVFVDASKESYAGCVYARLIVDSTVSVILVRVKSRVAPLKLLSIPRLELMACCVGARLVNSILKALNMPDLKVTLWSDSTTALWWIKEYGNWSVFVANRVKEIRQLTQIQSWKYVPGNMNIADLLSRGCSPRQMPISRWWEGPSWLKQNSEYWPDCDESIRNFITNLLNRPF
;
A
#
# COMPACT_ATOMS: atom_id res chain seq x y z
N MET A 1 -22.59 -18.79 -3.49
CA MET A 1 -23.27 -17.54 -3.89
C MET A 1 -24.78 -17.68 -3.87
N HIS A 2 -25.37 -18.71 -4.48
CA HIS A 2 -26.82 -18.92 -4.50
C HIS A 2 -27.52 -18.83 -3.13
N LEU A 3 -26.92 -19.40 -2.07
CA LEU A 3 -27.43 -19.31 -0.70
C LEU A 3 -27.57 -17.85 -0.23
N LEU A 4 -26.48 -17.07 -0.34
CA LEU A 4 -26.42 -15.67 0.08
C LEU A 4 -27.30 -14.73 -0.78
N GLU A 5 -27.67 -15.15 -1.99
CA GLU A 5 -28.50 -14.36 -2.90
C GLU A 5 -30.00 -14.54 -2.66
N ASN A 6 -30.40 -15.61 -1.96
CA ASN A 6 -31.80 -15.96 -1.72
C ASN A 6 -32.19 -15.91 -0.23
N CYS A 7 -31.40 -15.27 0.62
CA CYS A 7 -31.71 -15.13 2.04
C CYS A 7 -32.97 -14.26 2.29
N ASN A 8 -33.66 -14.55 3.38
CA ASN A 8 -34.79 -13.74 3.88
C ASN A 8 -34.40 -12.26 4.05
N SER A 9 -35.39 -11.37 3.91
CA SER A 9 -35.19 -9.90 3.97
C SER A 9 -34.47 -9.43 5.24
N GLU A 10 -34.75 -10.04 6.39
CA GLU A 10 -34.13 -9.73 7.69
C GLU A 10 -32.63 -10.07 7.77
N CYS A 11 -32.16 -10.99 6.93
CA CYS A 11 -30.78 -11.46 6.87
C CYS A 11 -29.98 -10.84 5.72
N LYS A 12 -30.62 -10.02 4.87
CA LYS A 12 -30.03 -9.50 3.63
C LYS A 12 -28.74 -8.71 3.84
N GLU A 13 -28.68 -7.89 4.88
CA GLU A 13 -27.48 -7.10 5.21
C GLU A 13 -26.30 -7.99 5.60
N VAL A 14 -26.54 -8.98 6.47
CA VAL A 14 -25.51 -9.96 6.87
C VAL A 14 -25.08 -10.81 5.68
N ALA A 15 -26.00 -11.24 4.83
CA ALA A 15 -25.69 -12.01 3.62
C ALA A 15 -24.80 -11.23 2.64
N GLN A 16 -25.08 -9.93 2.44
CA GLN A 16 -24.24 -9.05 1.63
C GLN A 16 -22.83 -8.90 2.22
N LYS A 17 -22.74 -8.71 3.54
CA LYS A 17 -21.46 -8.63 4.25
C LYS A 17 -20.67 -9.94 4.14
N LEU A 18 -21.31 -11.09 4.28
CA LEU A 18 -20.67 -12.39 4.09
C LEU A 18 -20.12 -12.56 2.67
N LYS A 19 -20.86 -12.11 1.64
CA LYS A 19 -20.43 -12.20 0.23
C LYS A 19 -19.09 -11.49 -0.02
N SER A 20 -18.80 -10.40 0.69
CA SER A 20 -17.55 -9.65 0.58
C SER A 20 -16.47 -10.03 1.61
N SER A 21 -16.81 -10.83 2.62
CA SER A 21 -15.94 -11.12 3.76
C SER A 21 -15.26 -12.50 3.70
N PHE A 22 -15.71 -13.40 2.84
CA PHE A 22 -15.07 -14.70 2.66
C PHE A 22 -13.80 -14.60 1.81
N TYR A 23 -12.73 -15.18 2.32
CA TYR A 23 -11.50 -15.47 1.60
C TYR A 23 -11.14 -16.94 1.77
N VAL A 24 -11.31 -17.71 0.69
CA VAL A 24 -11.15 -19.17 0.68
C VAL A 24 -12.04 -19.81 1.75
N ASP A 25 -11.46 -20.30 2.85
CA ASP A 25 -12.09 -21.00 3.95
C ASP A 25 -12.42 -20.08 5.13
N ASN A 26 -11.85 -18.88 5.18
CA ASN A 26 -11.97 -17.95 6.30
C ASN A 26 -12.96 -16.82 5.99
N CYS A 27 -13.80 -16.46 6.96
CA CYS A 27 -14.60 -15.24 6.92
C CYS A 27 -13.95 -14.19 7.83
N VAL A 28 -13.56 -13.06 7.26
CA VAL A 28 -12.96 -11.95 8.00
C VAL A 28 -13.81 -10.71 7.82
N THR A 29 -14.41 -10.23 8.90
CA THR A 29 -15.23 -9.02 8.89
C THR A 29 -15.18 -8.30 10.23
N GLY A 30 -15.66 -7.05 10.28
CA GLY A 30 -15.74 -6.26 11.51
C GLY A 30 -17.11 -5.64 11.70
N VAL A 31 -17.49 -5.41 12.96
CA VAL A 31 -18.72 -4.71 13.39
C VAL A 31 -18.37 -3.58 14.35
N PHE A 32 -19.30 -2.68 14.66
CA PHE A 32 -19.02 -1.47 15.44
C PHE A 32 -19.26 -1.63 16.95
N SER A 33 -19.92 -2.71 17.38
CA SER A 33 -20.22 -2.96 18.80
C SER A 33 -20.26 -4.44 19.15
N ALA A 34 -20.15 -4.77 20.45
CA ALA A 34 -20.28 -6.14 20.94
C ALA A 34 -21.70 -6.70 20.73
N ASP A 35 -22.73 -5.86 20.76
CA ASP A 35 -24.10 -6.28 20.46
C ASP A 35 -24.27 -6.64 18.98
N GLU A 36 -23.63 -5.89 18.08
CA GLU A 36 -23.61 -6.25 16.65
C GLU A 36 -22.86 -7.57 16.39
N ILE A 37 -21.88 -7.94 17.22
CA ILE A 37 -21.21 -9.26 17.11
C ILE A 37 -22.24 -10.37 17.30
N GLU A 38 -23.08 -10.28 18.33
CA GLU A 38 -24.10 -11.30 18.62
C GLU A 38 -25.10 -11.45 17.48
N ILE A 39 -25.64 -10.32 17.01
CA ILE A 39 -26.58 -10.30 15.88
C ILE A 39 -25.93 -10.89 14.64
N PHE A 40 -24.66 -10.55 14.38
CA PHE A 40 -23.93 -11.07 13.24
C PHE A 40 -23.72 -12.57 13.33
N ILE A 41 -23.31 -13.10 14.50
CA ILE A 41 -23.09 -14.53 14.72
C ILE A 41 -24.39 -15.32 14.55
N GLU A 42 -25.48 -14.86 15.18
CA GLU A 42 -26.78 -15.50 15.12
C GLU A 42 -27.29 -15.60 13.68
N LYS A 43 -27.35 -14.47 12.96
CA LYS A 43 -27.80 -14.42 11.57
C LYS A 43 -26.89 -15.21 10.65
N THR A 44 -25.58 -15.16 10.87
CA THR A 44 -24.61 -15.92 10.07
C THR A 44 -24.80 -17.43 10.24
N LYS A 45 -25.02 -17.92 11.47
CA LYS A 45 -25.33 -19.34 11.72
C LYS A 45 -26.62 -19.76 11.03
N LEU A 46 -27.67 -18.94 11.13
CA LEU A 46 -28.96 -19.19 10.47
C LEU A 46 -28.77 -19.36 8.95
N ILE A 47 -28.20 -18.35 8.29
CA ILE A 47 -27.97 -18.33 6.83
C ILE A 47 -27.14 -19.54 6.40
N MET A 48 -26.03 -19.80 7.09
CA MET A 48 -25.10 -20.86 6.69
C MET A 48 -25.67 -22.27 6.94
N SER A 49 -26.54 -22.43 7.94
CA SER A 49 -27.21 -23.70 8.24
C SER A 49 -28.16 -24.16 7.12
N GLU A 50 -28.80 -23.22 6.40
CA GLU A 50 -29.65 -23.53 5.24
C GLU A 50 -28.85 -24.18 4.09
N GLY A 51 -27.55 -23.86 4.00
CA GLY A 51 -26.60 -24.50 3.08
C GLY A 51 -25.88 -25.72 3.67
N CYS A 52 -26.32 -26.23 4.83
CA CYS A 52 -25.65 -27.29 5.60
C CYS A 52 -24.20 -26.96 6.00
N PHE A 53 -23.83 -25.68 6.08
CA PHE A 53 -22.52 -25.24 6.56
C PHE A 53 -22.57 -25.04 8.09
N ASN A 54 -21.87 -25.90 8.83
CA ASN A 54 -21.74 -25.78 10.28
C ASN A 54 -20.49 -24.95 10.65
N LEU A 55 -20.70 -23.68 11.01
CA LEU A 55 -19.64 -22.78 11.46
C LEU A 55 -19.23 -23.08 12.90
N ARG A 56 -17.95 -23.43 13.10
CA ARG A 56 -17.47 -23.98 14.37
C ARG A 56 -16.70 -22.99 15.25
N ILE A 57 -15.99 -22.04 14.65
CA ILE A 57 -15.04 -21.18 15.36
C ILE A 57 -15.36 -19.73 15.04
N PHE A 58 -15.52 -18.93 16.09
CA PHE A 58 -15.64 -17.48 16.02
C PHE A 58 -14.52 -16.89 16.86
N GLY A 59 -13.67 -16.06 16.25
CA GLY A 59 -12.63 -15.31 16.93
C GLY A 59 -12.97 -13.82 16.93
N SER A 60 -12.69 -13.14 18.04
CA SER A 60 -12.93 -11.71 18.17
C SER A 60 -11.88 -11.06 19.06
N ASN A 61 -11.46 -9.84 18.73
CA ASN A 61 -10.62 -9.00 19.59
C ASN A 61 -11.41 -8.25 20.67
N VAL A 62 -12.74 -8.42 20.71
CA VAL A 62 -13.65 -7.87 21.70
C VAL A 62 -14.54 -8.98 22.25
N ALA A 63 -14.75 -9.00 23.58
CA ALA A 63 -15.64 -9.97 24.20
C ALA A 63 -17.11 -9.66 23.91
N SER A 64 -17.90 -10.70 23.70
CA SER A 64 -19.35 -10.64 23.55
C SER A 64 -20.00 -11.79 24.35
N LYS A 65 -21.33 -11.91 24.33
CA LYS A 65 -22.03 -12.98 25.09
C LYS A 65 -21.67 -14.38 24.61
N SER A 66 -21.42 -14.54 23.31
CA SER A 66 -21.15 -15.82 22.65
C SER A 66 -19.67 -16.06 22.36
N VAL A 67 -18.79 -15.07 22.52
CA VAL A 67 -17.37 -15.14 22.13
C VAL A 67 -16.48 -14.42 23.15
N ASP A 68 -15.51 -15.13 23.70
CA ASP A 68 -14.49 -14.53 24.55
C ASP A 68 -13.51 -13.67 23.74
N LYS A 69 -13.00 -12.60 24.37
CA LYS A 69 -11.92 -11.81 23.78
C LYS A 69 -10.68 -12.69 23.62
N HIS A 70 -10.19 -12.76 22.39
CA HIS A 70 -8.89 -13.33 22.09
C HIS A 70 -7.81 -12.26 22.27
N SER A 71 -6.65 -12.67 22.74
CA SER A 71 -5.49 -11.80 23.00
C SER A 71 -4.22 -12.34 22.34
N GLY A 72 -3.20 -11.50 22.24
CA GLY A 72 -1.95 -11.81 21.57
C GLY A 72 -2.02 -11.68 20.04
N GLU A 73 -1.14 -12.42 19.37
CA GLU A 73 -0.98 -12.37 17.92
C GLU A 73 -1.73 -13.51 17.24
N THR A 74 -2.43 -13.19 16.16
CA THR A 74 -3.02 -14.17 15.24
C THR A 74 -2.65 -13.85 13.80
N PHE A 75 -2.81 -14.83 12.90
CA PHE A 75 -2.60 -14.62 11.47
C PHE A 75 -3.92 -14.34 10.76
N ILE A 76 -3.94 -13.30 9.94
CA ILE A 76 -5.07 -12.95 9.09
C ILE A 76 -4.57 -12.75 7.67
N LEU A 77 -5.03 -13.59 6.73
CA LEU A 77 -4.65 -13.51 5.31
C LEU A 77 -3.13 -13.47 5.05
N GLY A 78 -2.31 -14.08 5.93
CA GLY A 78 -0.86 -14.12 5.84
C GLY A 78 -0.10 -12.97 6.53
N ILE A 79 -0.79 -11.99 7.13
CA ILE A 79 -0.19 -10.96 7.99
C ILE A 79 -0.54 -11.21 9.46
N ILE A 80 0.22 -10.60 10.37
CA ILE A 80 -0.01 -10.74 11.81
C ILE A 80 -0.98 -9.63 12.25
N TRP A 81 -1.99 -10.01 13.02
CA TRP A 81 -2.88 -9.11 13.74
C TRP A 81 -2.60 -9.22 15.24
N ASP A 82 -2.15 -8.12 15.83
CA ASP A 82 -2.09 -7.94 17.27
C ASP A 82 -3.49 -7.54 17.76
N LEU A 83 -4.15 -8.48 18.44
CA LEU A 83 -5.54 -8.35 18.89
C LEU A 83 -5.68 -7.35 20.04
N ASP A 84 -4.62 -7.17 20.84
CA ASP A 84 -4.68 -6.32 22.02
C ASP A 84 -4.55 -4.84 21.67
N ASN A 85 -3.68 -4.52 20.71
CA ASN A 85 -3.49 -3.16 20.21
C ASN A 85 -4.34 -2.83 18.97
N ASP A 86 -4.99 -3.83 18.38
CA ASP A 86 -5.77 -3.75 17.13
C ASP A 86 -4.96 -3.22 15.92
N VAL A 87 -3.74 -3.75 15.77
CA VAL A 87 -2.80 -3.35 14.71
C VAL A 87 -2.35 -4.53 13.85
N LEU A 88 -1.99 -4.24 12.60
CA LEU A 88 -1.43 -5.20 11.66
C LEU A 88 0.09 -5.01 11.57
N LYS A 89 0.81 -6.13 11.47
CA LYS A 89 2.27 -6.17 11.25
C LYS A 89 2.67 -7.30 10.31
N CYS A 90 3.84 -7.16 9.68
CA CYS A 90 4.40 -8.18 8.82
C CYS A 90 5.31 -9.14 9.61
N CYS A 91 5.35 -10.41 9.23
CA CYS A 91 6.30 -11.35 9.81
C CYS A 91 7.72 -11.09 9.27
N THR A 92 8.61 -10.66 10.14
CA THR A 92 10.02 -10.35 9.83
C THR A 92 11.01 -11.14 10.70
N ASN A 93 10.50 -12.13 11.45
CA ASN A 93 11.31 -13.02 12.27
C ASN A 93 11.95 -14.07 11.36
N PHE A 94 13.20 -13.81 10.99
CA PHE A 94 14.01 -14.74 10.22
C PHE A 94 14.98 -15.47 11.13
N ASP A 95 15.12 -16.78 10.90
CA ASP A 95 16.12 -17.60 11.57
C ASP A 95 17.53 -17.09 11.24
N SER A 96 18.39 -17.01 12.25
CA SER A 96 19.78 -16.62 12.06
C SER A 96 20.47 -17.55 11.06
N LEU A 97 21.22 -16.96 10.12
CA LEU A 97 22.07 -17.73 9.21
C LEU A 97 23.38 -18.07 9.94
N THR A 98 23.76 -19.36 9.95
CA THR A 98 25.07 -19.78 10.48
C THR A 98 26.18 -19.38 9.52
N CYS A 99 27.42 -19.26 10.04
CA CYS A 99 28.59 -18.87 9.24
C CYS A 99 28.91 -19.83 8.08
N GLU A 100 28.41 -21.06 8.12
CA GLU A 100 28.62 -22.09 7.10
C GLU A 100 27.65 -21.97 5.92
N VAL A 101 26.58 -21.18 6.06
CA VAL A 101 25.58 -21.04 4.99
C VAL A 101 26.14 -20.20 3.85
N LYS A 102 26.28 -20.85 2.69
CA LYS A 102 26.62 -20.16 1.44
C LYS A 102 25.46 -19.28 1.01
N ILE A 103 25.75 -18.00 0.76
CA ILE A 103 24.75 -17.07 0.27
C ILE A 103 24.62 -17.23 -1.24
N THR A 104 23.56 -17.93 -1.66
CA THR A 104 23.25 -18.21 -3.06
C THR A 104 22.09 -17.35 -3.55
N LYS A 105 21.91 -17.30 -4.88
CA LYS A 105 20.76 -16.66 -5.52
C LYS A 105 19.43 -17.23 -5.02
N ARG A 106 19.35 -18.56 -4.86
CA ARG A 106 18.16 -19.24 -4.31
C ARG A 106 17.86 -18.79 -2.89
N LEU A 107 18.87 -18.72 -2.04
CA LEU A 107 18.71 -18.28 -0.65
C LEU A 107 18.19 -16.85 -0.59
N VAL A 108 18.88 -15.91 -1.27
CA VAL A 108 18.47 -14.50 -1.29
C VAL A 108 17.04 -14.36 -1.79
N LEU A 109 16.67 -15.00 -2.91
CA LEU A 109 15.30 -14.94 -3.42
C LEU A 109 14.29 -15.45 -2.39
N SER A 110 14.52 -16.64 -1.83
CA SER A 110 13.61 -17.24 -0.87
C SER A 110 13.40 -16.34 0.36
N THR A 111 14.49 -15.80 0.92
CA THR A 111 14.44 -14.90 2.09
C THR A 111 13.71 -13.60 1.80
N VAL A 112 13.92 -12.99 0.63
CA VAL A 112 13.23 -11.75 0.26
C VAL A 112 11.73 -11.98 0.07
N GLN A 113 11.33 -13.13 -0.47
CA GLN A 113 9.93 -13.49 -0.66
C GLN A 113 9.24 -13.96 0.64
N LYS A 114 9.98 -14.28 1.71
CA LYS A 114 9.40 -14.55 3.04
C LYS A 114 8.73 -13.31 3.63
N VAL A 115 9.13 -12.09 3.24
CA VAL A 115 8.45 -10.87 3.69
C VAL A 115 7.14 -10.72 2.92
N PHE A 116 6.06 -11.26 3.50
CA PHE A 116 4.71 -11.09 2.98
C PHE A 116 4.12 -9.75 3.46
N ASP A 117 4.04 -8.78 2.56
CA ASP A 117 3.56 -7.42 2.83
C ASP A 117 2.52 -6.98 1.76
N PRO A 118 1.24 -7.37 1.92
CA PRO A 118 0.19 -7.08 0.96
C PRO A 118 -0.24 -5.60 0.94
N ILE A 119 -0.05 -4.89 2.06
CA ILE A 119 -0.34 -3.45 2.20
C ILE A 119 0.79 -2.62 1.59
N GLY A 120 2.04 -3.09 1.70
CA GLY A 120 3.24 -2.37 1.32
C GLY A 120 3.79 -1.47 2.44
N MET A 121 3.48 -1.79 3.71
CA MET A 121 3.94 -1.01 4.87
C MET A 121 5.45 -1.11 5.10
N LEU A 122 6.11 -2.14 4.56
CA LEU A 122 7.55 -2.35 4.57
C LEU A 122 8.21 -2.05 3.21
N ALA A 123 7.47 -1.41 2.29
CA ALA A 123 7.93 -1.18 0.91
C ALA A 123 9.29 -0.45 0.81
N PRO A 124 9.61 0.59 1.59
CA PRO A 124 10.91 1.25 1.53
C PRO A 124 12.09 0.32 1.81
N SER A 125 12.00 -0.46 2.90
CA SER A 125 13.09 -1.36 3.29
C SER A 125 13.14 -2.64 2.48
N THR A 126 12.01 -3.10 1.94
CA THR A 126 11.99 -4.26 1.03
C THR A 126 12.40 -3.89 -0.40
N LEU A 127 12.56 -2.60 -0.75
CA LEU A 127 13.08 -2.21 -2.05
C LEU A 127 14.55 -2.62 -2.22
N LEU A 128 15.40 -2.36 -1.21
CA LEU A 128 16.83 -2.66 -1.25
C LEU A 128 17.13 -4.12 -1.67
N PRO A 129 16.54 -5.16 -1.04
CA PRO A 129 16.77 -6.53 -1.48
C PRO A 129 16.17 -6.84 -2.86
N LYS A 130 15.09 -6.16 -3.28
CA LYS A 130 14.52 -6.33 -4.64
C LYS A 130 15.47 -5.76 -5.71
N LEU A 131 16.13 -4.64 -5.43
CA LEU A 131 17.19 -4.09 -6.27
C LEU A 131 18.39 -5.03 -6.32
N LEU A 132 18.78 -5.59 -5.17
CA LEU A 132 19.86 -6.58 -5.08
C LEU A 132 19.55 -7.84 -5.89
N LEU A 133 18.31 -8.33 -5.85
CA LEU A 133 17.86 -9.43 -6.70
C LEU A 133 18.05 -9.08 -8.18
N GLN A 134 17.63 -7.88 -8.62
CA GLN A 134 17.84 -7.44 -10.00
C GLN A 134 19.34 -7.42 -10.38
N GLU A 135 20.22 -6.98 -9.47
CA GLU A 135 21.68 -7.03 -9.65
C GLU A 135 22.17 -8.47 -9.83
N ILE A 136 21.73 -9.40 -8.96
CA ILE A 136 22.08 -10.83 -9.03
C ILE A 136 21.61 -11.47 -10.35
N TRP A 137 20.43 -11.11 -10.85
CA TRP A 137 19.92 -11.64 -12.12
C TRP A 137 20.80 -11.25 -13.31
N LYS A 138 21.37 -10.04 -13.31
CA LYS A 138 22.29 -9.56 -14.36
C LYS A 138 23.64 -10.29 -14.36
N MET A 139 24.03 -10.92 -13.26
CA MET A 139 25.30 -11.64 -13.15
C MET A 139 25.29 -13.02 -13.82
N GLU A 140 24.11 -13.50 -14.26
CA GLU A 140 23.94 -14.79 -14.94
C GLU A 140 24.50 -16.01 -14.16
N LYS A 141 24.61 -15.89 -12.82
CA LYS A 141 25.03 -16.99 -11.94
C LYS A 141 23.96 -18.08 -11.81
N ALA A 142 24.41 -19.33 -11.63
CA ALA A 142 23.55 -20.47 -11.32
C ALA A 142 22.88 -20.32 -9.95
N TRP A 143 21.76 -21.02 -9.76
CA TRP A 143 20.89 -20.88 -8.57
C TRP A 143 21.61 -21.12 -7.24
N ASP A 144 22.45 -22.13 -7.20
CA ASP A 144 23.12 -22.62 -5.99
C ASP A 144 24.62 -22.24 -5.96
N GLN A 145 25.04 -21.37 -6.88
CA GLN A 145 26.39 -20.81 -6.89
C GLN A 145 26.49 -19.69 -5.85
N GLU A 146 27.63 -19.66 -5.15
CA GLU A 146 27.94 -18.63 -4.17
C GLU A 146 28.07 -17.24 -4.82
N LEU A 147 27.45 -16.25 -4.20
CA LEU A 147 27.44 -14.88 -4.67
C LEU A 147 28.74 -14.14 -4.31
N PRO A 148 29.14 -13.13 -5.11
CA PRO A 148 30.35 -12.35 -4.80
C PRO A 148 30.22 -11.60 -3.46
N GLN A 149 31.33 -11.39 -2.76
CA GLN A 149 31.34 -10.86 -1.39
C GLN A 149 30.64 -9.49 -1.26
N ASN A 150 30.70 -8.63 -2.27
CA ASN A 150 30.01 -7.33 -2.24
C ASN A 150 28.47 -7.49 -2.17
N ILE A 151 27.91 -8.49 -2.87
CA ILE A 151 26.48 -8.82 -2.83
C ILE A 151 26.12 -9.45 -1.49
N VAL A 152 26.95 -10.37 -1.02
CA VAL A 152 26.80 -11.01 0.29
C VAL A 152 26.75 -9.95 1.39
N ASN A 153 27.67 -8.99 1.39
CA ASN A 153 27.71 -7.92 2.39
C ASN A 153 26.46 -7.04 2.37
N LYS A 154 25.97 -6.64 1.17
CA LYS A 154 24.71 -5.87 1.03
C LYS A 154 23.52 -6.65 1.57
N PHE A 155 23.41 -7.93 1.20
CA PHE A 155 22.33 -8.81 1.66
C PHE A 155 22.37 -9.00 3.17
N MET A 156 23.53 -9.37 3.72
CA MET A 156 23.69 -9.64 5.15
C MET A 156 23.44 -8.39 6.00
N LYS A 157 23.84 -7.20 5.51
CA LYS A 157 23.48 -5.95 6.18
C LYS A 157 21.97 -5.79 6.30
N TRP A 158 21.23 -5.97 5.21
CA TRP A 158 19.77 -5.90 5.25
C TRP A 158 19.15 -7.00 6.11
N PHE A 159 19.63 -8.24 5.96
CA PHE A 159 19.15 -9.42 6.66
C PHE A 159 19.29 -9.29 8.18
N ASN A 160 20.42 -8.79 8.66
CA ASN A 160 20.68 -8.61 10.08
C ASN A 160 19.85 -7.47 10.70
N GLU A 161 19.32 -6.55 9.89
CA GLU A 161 18.51 -5.43 10.36
C GLU A 161 17.00 -5.68 10.25
N ILE A 162 16.56 -6.69 9.47
CA ILE A 162 15.14 -6.86 9.11
C ILE A 162 14.21 -7.11 10.31
N GLN A 163 14.72 -7.77 11.36
CA GLN A 163 13.96 -8.05 12.59
C GLN A 163 13.55 -6.76 13.32
N ILE A 164 14.22 -5.63 13.09
CA ILE A 164 13.84 -4.33 13.65
C ILE A 164 12.47 -3.88 13.12
N LEU A 165 12.08 -4.33 11.92
CA LEU A 165 10.78 -3.97 11.34
C LEU A 165 9.58 -4.68 12.00
N LYS A 166 9.80 -5.60 12.94
CA LYS A 166 8.72 -6.26 13.68
C LYS A 166 7.84 -5.28 14.46
N ASP A 167 8.41 -4.11 14.81
CA ASP A 167 7.75 -3.05 15.57
C ASP A 167 6.99 -2.06 14.67
N VAL A 168 7.11 -2.19 13.34
CA VAL A 168 6.33 -1.39 12.38
C VAL A 168 4.92 -1.93 12.31
N THR A 169 3.96 -1.10 12.71
CA THR A 169 2.55 -1.46 12.81
C THR A 169 1.67 -0.42 12.10
N VAL A 170 0.55 -0.89 11.57
CA VAL A 170 -0.51 -0.02 11.03
C VAL A 170 -1.85 -0.36 11.68
N PRO A 171 -2.75 0.62 11.90
CA PRO A 171 -4.08 0.33 12.42
C PRO A 171 -4.83 -0.67 11.53
N ARG A 172 -5.44 -1.71 12.12
CA ARG A 172 -6.29 -2.63 11.36
C ARG A 172 -7.58 -1.94 10.90
N CYS A 173 -8.22 -1.24 11.83
CA CYS A 173 -9.49 -0.57 11.57
C CYS A 173 -9.26 0.78 10.88
N MET A 174 -9.80 0.93 9.68
CA MET A 174 -9.90 2.21 8.97
C MET A 174 -11.37 2.61 8.92
N LYS A 175 -11.79 3.60 9.72
CA LYS A 175 -13.18 4.08 9.78
C LYS A 175 -13.52 4.98 8.58
N ILE A 176 -13.29 4.50 7.37
CA ILE A 176 -13.51 5.26 6.14
C ILE A 176 -15.01 5.50 5.94
N ASP A 177 -15.36 6.74 5.71
CA ASP A 177 -16.71 7.22 5.42
C ASP A 177 -16.73 8.15 4.20
N ILE A 178 -17.89 8.70 3.87
CA ILE A 178 -18.06 9.61 2.73
C ILE A 178 -17.30 10.94 2.86
N PHE A 179 -16.87 11.31 4.06
CA PHE A 179 -16.12 12.54 4.33
C PHE A 179 -14.61 12.31 4.28
N THR A 180 -14.18 11.06 4.17
CA THR A 180 -12.77 10.68 4.10
C THR A 180 -12.15 11.16 2.79
N GLU A 181 -10.95 11.73 2.89
CA GLU A 181 -10.16 12.16 1.74
C GLU A 181 -9.05 11.14 1.48
N LEU A 182 -8.87 10.73 0.22
CA LEU A 182 -7.74 9.89 -0.19
C LEU A 182 -6.64 10.77 -0.79
N HIS A 183 -5.43 10.62 -0.25
CA HIS A 183 -4.24 11.30 -0.73
C HIS A 183 -3.25 10.29 -1.30
N VAL A 184 -2.98 10.41 -2.60
CA VAL A 184 -2.04 9.57 -3.33
C VAL A 184 -0.73 10.32 -3.48
N PHE A 185 0.39 9.74 -3.07
CA PHE A 185 1.71 10.29 -3.34
C PHE A 185 2.43 9.36 -4.31
N VAL A 186 3.05 9.93 -5.34
CA VAL A 186 3.84 9.17 -6.31
C VAL A 186 5.23 9.77 -6.43
N ASP A 187 6.19 8.89 -6.67
CA ASP A 187 7.56 9.30 -6.95
C ASP A 187 8.31 8.24 -7.80
N ALA A 188 9.36 8.69 -8.49
CA ALA A 188 10.25 7.83 -9.24
C ALA A 188 11.72 8.25 -9.09
N SER A 189 12.57 7.23 -8.93
CA SER A 189 14.01 7.32 -9.07
C SER A 189 14.49 6.58 -10.31
N LYS A 190 15.80 6.56 -10.56
CA LYS A 190 16.42 5.71 -11.60
C LYS A 190 16.19 4.22 -11.36
N GLU A 191 16.00 3.83 -10.11
CA GLU A 191 16.05 2.45 -9.66
C GLU A 191 14.65 1.88 -9.43
N SER A 192 13.68 2.71 -9.08
CA SER A 192 12.32 2.27 -8.82
C SER A 192 11.30 3.42 -8.91
N TYR A 193 10.03 3.08 -8.97
CA TYR A 193 8.93 4.04 -8.94
C TYR A 193 7.76 3.47 -8.14
N ALA A 194 7.01 4.34 -7.47
CA ALA A 194 6.01 3.91 -6.51
C ALA A 194 4.83 4.88 -6.40
N GLY A 195 3.74 4.37 -5.83
CA GLY A 195 2.64 5.17 -5.32
C GLY A 195 2.15 4.63 -3.98
N CYS A 196 1.80 5.51 -3.05
CA CYS A 196 1.14 5.19 -1.79
C CYS A 196 -0.13 6.00 -1.62
N VAL A 197 -1.10 5.43 -0.89
CA VAL A 197 -2.39 6.06 -0.62
C VAL A 197 -2.60 6.13 0.89
N TYR A 198 -2.93 7.32 1.36
CA TYR A 198 -3.36 7.57 2.73
C TYR A 198 -4.82 7.99 2.75
N ALA A 199 -5.56 7.53 3.76
CA ALA A 199 -6.86 8.04 4.11
C ALA A 199 -6.68 9.12 5.18
N ARG A 200 -7.27 10.29 4.94
CA ARG A 200 -7.33 11.40 5.89
C ARG A 200 -8.76 11.51 6.40
N LEU A 201 -8.93 11.34 7.71
CA LEU A 201 -10.23 11.38 8.37
C LEU A 201 -10.25 12.52 9.39
N ILE A 202 -11.37 13.23 9.44
CA ILE A 202 -11.62 14.27 10.43
C ILE A 202 -12.77 13.81 11.31
N VAL A 203 -12.49 13.53 12.58
CA VAL A 203 -13.50 13.14 13.57
C VAL A 203 -13.36 14.08 14.77
N ASP A 204 -14.43 14.78 15.13
CA ASP A 204 -14.46 15.71 16.27
C ASP A 204 -13.27 16.70 16.29
N SER A 205 -12.97 17.32 15.14
CA SER A 205 -11.82 18.21 14.92
C SER A 205 -10.43 17.56 15.01
N THR A 206 -10.35 16.25 15.24
CA THR A 206 -9.10 15.49 15.23
C THR A 206 -8.84 14.92 13.83
N VAL A 207 -7.69 15.27 13.25
CA VAL A 207 -7.27 14.75 11.95
C VAL A 207 -6.40 13.50 12.14
N SER A 208 -6.83 12.40 11.56
CA SER A 208 -6.04 11.16 11.47
C SER A 208 -5.63 10.89 10.03
N VAL A 209 -4.42 10.35 9.87
CA VAL A 209 -3.88 9.95 8.57
C VAL A 209 -3.44 8.49 8.70
N ILE A 210 -3.98 7.64 7.84
CA ILE A 210 -3.78 6.19 7.90
C ILE A 210 -3.31 5.69 6.54
N LEU A 211 -2.24 4.89 6.51
CA LEU A 211 -1.79 4.22 5.31
C LEU A 211 -2.81 3.18 4.86
N VAL A 212 -3.33 3.31 3.63
CA VAL A 212 -4.29 2.38 3.06
C VAL A 212 -3.57 1.30 2.25
N ARG A 213 -2.71 1.71 1.31
CA ARG A 213 -2.00 0.78 0.44
C ARG A 213 -0.85 1.44 -0.29
N VAL A 214 0.16 0.64 -0.61
CA VAL A 214 1.32 1.02 -1.42
C VAL A 214 1.52 0.06 -2.57
N LYS A 215 2.03 0.59 -3.68
CA LYS A 215 2.54 -0.20 -4.79
C LYS A 215 3.86 0.39 -5.27
N SER A 216 4.93 -0.38 -5.14
CA SER A 216 6.25 -0.06 -5.70
C SER A 216 6.63 -1.03 -6.81
N ARG A 217 7.49 -0.57 -7.72
CA ARG A 217 8.04 -1.36 -8.84
C ARG A 217 9.50 -0.99 -9.04
N VAL A 218 10.36 -2.00 -9.18
CA VAL A 218 11.74 -1.80 -9.64
C VAL A 218 11.71 -1.32 -11.09
N ALA A 219 12.56 -0.35 -11.42
CA ALA A 219 12.67 0.20 -12.76
C ALA A 219 13.04 -0.90 -13.77
N PRO A 220 12.50 -0.88 -14.99
CA PRO A 220 12.84 -1.84 -16.03
C PRO A 220 14.33 -1.83 -16.36
N LEU A 221 14.86 -2.97 -16.78
CA LEU A 221 16.24 -3.07 -17.27
C LEU A 221 16.48 -2.20 -18.52
N LYS A 222 15.46 -2.08 -19.37
CA LYS A 222 15.48 -1.14 -20.48
C LYS A 222 15.42 0.27 -19.92
N LEU A 223 16.51 1.03 -20.10
CA LEU A 223 16.63 2.40 -19.62
C LEU A 223 15.48 3.26 -20.13
N LEU A 224 14.76 3.85 -19.19
CA LEU A 224 13.79 4.91 -19.42
C LEU A 224 14.36 6.22 -18.89
N SER A 225 13.96 7.34 -19.50
CA SER A 225 14.28 8.66 -18.95
C SER A 225 13.55 8.86 -17.62
N ILE A 226 14.11 9.70 -16.75
CA ILE A 226 13.50 10.06 -15.47
C ILE A 226 12.04 10.55 -15.63
N PRO A 227 11.72 11.47 -16.56
CA PRO A 227 10.34 11.87 -16.78
C PRO A 227 9.39 10.73 -17.13
N ARG A 228 9.86 9.73 -17.89
CA ARG A 228 9.04 8.55 -18.22
C ARG A 228 8.81 7.67 -16.99
N LEU A 229 9.78 7.57 -16.08
CA LEU A 229 9.61 6.84 -14.81
C LEU A 229 8.67 7.58 -13.87
N GLU A 230 8.78 8.90 -13.78
CA GLU A 230 7.85 9.76 -13.02
C GLU A 230 6.41 9.60 -13.54
N LEU A 231 6.19 9.62 -14.86
CA LEU A 231 4.89 9.36 -15.46
C LEU A 231 4.37 7.93 -15.17
N MET A 232 5.28 6.95 -15.08
CA MET A 232 4.93 5.59 -14.68
C MET A 232 4.52 5.51 -13.20
N ALA A 233 5.15 6.30 -12.31
CA ALA A 233 4.71 6.46 -10.92
C ALA A 233 3.29 7.01 -10.86
N CYS A 234 2.99 8.07 -11.64
CA CYS A 234 1.64 8.61 -11.76
C CYS A 234 0.62 7.56 -12.21
N CYS A 235 0.97 6.75 -13.21
CA CYS A 235 0.13 5.66 -13.69
C CYS A 235 -0.12 4.59 -12.61
N VAL A 236 0.90 4.24 -11.81
CA VAL A 236 0.75 3.34 -10.67
C VAL A 236 -0.18 3.93 -9.61
N GLY A 237 -0.01 5.21 -9.25
CA GLY A 237 -0.88 5.91 -8.31
C GLY A 237 -2.35 5.94 -8.76
N ALA A 238 -2.60 6.28 -10.03
CA ALA A 238 -3.94 6.30 -10.61
C ALA A 238 -4.64 4.93 -10.55
N ARG A 239 -3.92 3.86 -10.92
CA ARG A 239 -4.43 2.48 -10.81
C ARG A 239 -4.70 2.08 -9.36
N LEU A 240 -3.79 2.46 -8.46
CA LEU A 240 -3.86 2.11 -7.05
C LEU A 240 -5.09 2.72 -6.39
N VAL A 241 -5.32 4.04 -6.55
CA VAL A 241 -6.48 4.70 -5.95
C VAL A 241 -7.79 4.20 -6.55
N ASN A 242 -7.86 3.98 -7.86
CA ASN A 242 -9.06 3.40 -8.49
C ASN A 242 -9.36 1.98 -7.97
N SER A 243 -8.33 1.17 -7.69
CA SER A 243 -8.54 -0.15 -7.07
C SER A 243 -9.09 -0.06 -5.64
N ILE A 244 -8.68 0.97 -4.90
CA ILE A 244 -9.14 1.22 -3.52
C ILE A 244 -10.59 1.70 -3.55
N LEU A 245 -10.93 2.70 -4.38
CA LEU A 245 -12.30 3.21 -4.52
C LEU A 245 -13.30 2.08 -4.87
N LYS A 246 -12.90 1.17 -5.77
CA LYS A 246 -13.69 -0.02 -6.11
C LYS A 246 -13.83 -0.99 -4.95
N ALA A 247 -12.75 -1.25 -4.22
CA ALA A 247 -12.77 -2.17 -3.07
C ALA A 247 -13.62 -1.62 -1.91
N LEU A 248 -13.61 -0.30 -1.71
CA LEU A 248 -14.44 0.38 -0.72
C LEU A 248 -15.90 0.55 -1.17
N ASN A 249 -16.18 0.36 -2.46
CA ASN A 249 -17.47 0.69 -3.09
C ASN A 249 -17.88 2.16 -2.85
N MET A 250 -16.90 3.07 -2.92
CA MET A 250 -17.11 4.51 -2.71
C MET A 250 -16.42 5.30 -3.83
N PRO A 251 -17.01 5.37 -5.03
CA PRO A 251 -16.39 6.00 -6.20
C PRO A 251 -16.22 7.52 -6.07
N ASP A 252 -17.04 8.16 -5.22
CA ASP A 252 -17.13 9.62 -5.11
C ASP A 252 -16.26 10.21 -3.99
N LEU A 253 -15.43 9.41 -3.31
CA LEU A 253 -14.50 9.93 -2.31
C LEU A 253 -13.58 10.98 -2.92
N LYS A 254 -13.32 12.04 -2.16
CA LYS A 254 -12.39 13.10 -2.58
C LYS A 254 -10.98 12.53 -2.70
N VAL A 255 -10.40 12.66 -3.90
CA VAL A 255 -9.03 12.20 -4.19
C VAL A 255 -8.13 13.39 -4.53
N THR A 256 -6.95 13.44 -3.91
CA THR A 256 -5.84 14.31 -4.31
C THR A 256 -4.62 13.47 -4.67
N LEU A 257 -4.00 13.72 -5.82
CA LEU A 257 -2.79 13.02 -6.27
C LEU A 257 -1.61 13.99 -6.30
N TRP A 258 -0.53 13.64 -5.61
CA TRP A 258 0.64 14.47 -5.41
C TRP A 258 1.84 13.89 -6.17
N SER A 259 2.52 14.74 -6.93
CA SER A 259 3.81 14.44 -7.55
C SER A 259 4.73 15.65 -7.48
N ASP A 260 6.02 15.44 -7.37
CA ASP A 260 7.07 16.45 -7.48
C ASP A 260 7.59 16.63 -8.93
N SER A 261 7.11 15.82 -9.88
CA SER A 261 7.49 15.94 -11.28
C SER A 261 6.61 16.96 -12.00
N THR A 262 7.15 18.17 -12.20
CA THR A 262 6.50 19.19 -13.04
C THR A 262 6.29 18.71 -14.48
N THR A 263 7.19 17.87 -15.01
CA THR A 263 7.09 17.33 -16.37
C THR A 263 5.94 16.31 -16.48
N ALA A 264 5.83 15.38 -15.53
CA ALA A 264 4.73 14.42 -15.52
C ALA A 264 3.38 15.12 -15.31
N LEU A 265 3.31 16.10 -14.39
CA LEU A 265 2.12 16.91 -14.17
C LEU A 265 1.73 17.71 -15.42
N TRP A 266 2.69 18.29 -16.12
CA TRP A 266 2.44 18.99 -17.37
C TRP A 266 1.83 18.07 -18.44
N TRP A 267 2.42 16.89 -18.65
CA TRP A 267 1.84 15.88 -19.55
C TRP A 267 0.43 15.46 -19.13
N ILE A 268 0.15 15.37 -17.82
CA ILE A 268 -1.19 15.00 -17.34
C ILE A 268 -2.20 16.12 -17.55
N LYS A 269 -1.80 17.40 -17.41
CA LYS A 269 -2.70 18.56 -17.47
C LYS A 269 -2.93 19.09 -18.89
N GLU A 270 -1.90 19.13 -19.73
CA GLU A 270 -1.96 19.77 -21.06
C GLU A 270 -2.20 18.80 -22.21
N TYR A 271 -2.65 19.28 -23.36
CA TYR A 271 -2.74 18.45 -24.57
C TYR A 271 -1.52 18.70 -25.47
N GLY A 272 -0.98 17.65 -26.10
CA GLY A 272 0.14 17.81 -27.01
C GLY A 272 0.47 16.56 -27.83
N ASN A 273 1.30 16.75 -28.85
CA ASN A 273 1.82 15.68 -29.70
C ASN A 273 3.00 14.99 -28.99
N TRP A 274 2.68 14.05 -28.09
CA TRP A 274 3.71 13.28 -27.39
C TRP A 274 4.02 11.95 -28.08
N SER A 275 5.17 11.37 -27.74
CA SER A 275 5.49 9.99 -28.12
C SER A 275 4.40 9.01 -27.67
N VAL A 276 4.19 7.93 -28.43
CA VAL A 276 3.19 6.88 -28.15
C VAL A 276 3.25 6.38 -26.70
N PHE A 277 4.45 6.24 -26.13
CA PHE A 277 4.62 5.85 -24.73
C PHE A 277 3.94 6.84 -23.76
N VAL A 278 4.20 8.13 -23.92
CA VAL A 278 3.66 9.19 -23.05
C VAL A 278 2.15 9.33 -23.28
N ALA A 279 1.72 9.40 -24.55
CA ALA A 279 0.31 9.54 -24.91
C ALA A 279 -0.57 8.42 -24.32
N ASN A 280 -0.11 7.16 -24.41
CA ASN A 280 -0.86 6.02 -23.87
C ASN A 280 -0.97 6.06 -22.33
N ARG A 281 0.08 6.49 -21.62
CA ARG A 281 0.06 6.59 -20.15
C ARG A 281 -0.78 7.77 -19.67
N VAL A 282 -0.69 8.92 -20.34
CA VAL A 282 -1.56 10.07 -20.03
C VAL A 282 -3.02 9.74 -20.28
N LYS A 283 -3.34 9.09 -21.42
CA LYS A 283 -4.71 8.64 -21.72
C LYS A 283 -5.25 7.75 -20.59
N GLU A 284 -4.47 6.77 -20.15
CA GLU A 284 -4.86 5.89 -19.04
C GLU A 284 -5.04 6.65 -17.73
N ILE A 285 -4.12 7.54 -17.37
CA ILE A 285 -4.24 8.35 -16.14
C ILE A 285 -5.54 9.16 -16.17
N ARG A 286 -5.83 9.85 -17.28
CA ARG A 286 -7.05 10.67 -17.44
C ARG A 286 -8.35 9.86 -17.47
N GLN A 287 -8.29 8.58 -17.81
CA GLN A 287 -9.45 7.68 -17.70
C GLN A 287 -9.70 7.22 -16.27
N LEU A 288 -8.67 7.21 -15.42
CA LEU A 288 -8.74 6.69 -14.05
C LEU A 288 -8.88 7.80 -13.00
N THR A 289 -8.45 9.01 -13.30
CA THR A 289 -8.44 10.14 -12.36
C THR A 289 -8.83 11.45 -13.05
N GLN A 290 -9.32 12.40 -12.24
CA GLN A 290 -9.62 13.74 -12.70
C GLN A 290 -8.33 14.57 -12.81
N ILE A 291 -8.20 15.35 -13.88
CA ILE A 291 -7.00 16.18 -14.15
C ILE A 291 -6.77 17.17 -13.00
N GLN A 292 -7.83 17.81 -12.50
CA GLN A 292 -7.80 18.78 -11.41
C GLN A 292 -7.35 18.19 -10.07
N SER A 293 -7.42 16.87 -9.88
CA SER A 293 -6.98 16.22 -8.65
C SER A 293 -5.46 16.13 -8.54
N TRP A 294 -4.72 16.37 -9.63
CA TRP A 294 -3.26 16.31 -9.65
C TRP A 294 -2.62 17.63 -9.18
N LYS A 295 -1.86 17.56 -8.09
CA LYS A 295 -1.17 18.67 -7.43
C LYS A 295 0.32 18.44 -7.37
N TYR A 296 1.07 19.54 -7.36
CA TYR A 296 2.50 19.49 -7.10
C TYR A 296 2.78 19.41 -5.61
N VAL A 297 3.78 18.62 -5.23
CA VAL A 297 4.39 18.63 -3.90
C VAL A 297 5.90 18.81 -4.07
N PRO A 298 6.59 19.67 -3.30
CA PRO A 298 8.05 19.73 -3.33
C PRO A 298 8.67 18.37 -2.99
N GLY A 299 9.74 17.97 -3.67
CA GLY A 299 10.35 16.64 -3.47
C GLY A 299 10.80 16.36 -2.03
N ASN A 300 11.30 17.37 -1.30
CA ASN A 300 11.64 17.24 0.12
C ASN A 300 10.42 17.07 1.05
N MET A 301 9.22 17.36 0.56
CA MET A 301 7.94 17.14 1.26
C MET A 301 7.18 15.93 0.72
N ASN A 302 7.69 15.27 -0.33
CA ASN A 302 7.07 14.12 -0.96
C ASN A 302 7.46 12.83 -0.22
N ILE A 303 6.51 12.28 0.54
CA ILE A 303 6.76 11.04 1.31
C ILE A 303 7.05 9.83 0.41
N ALA A 304 6.66 9.87 -0.87
CA ALA A 304 6.93 8.81 -1.82
C ALA A 304 8.41 8.72 -2.25
N ASP A 305 9.25 9.72 -1.96
CA ASP A 305 10.69 9.67 -2.22
C ASP A 305 11.36 8.49 -1.51
N LEU A 306 10.96 8.24 -0.25
CA LEU A 306 11.44 7.08 0.51
C LEU A 306 11.05 5.74 -0.13
N LEU A 307 9.92 5.70 -0.85
CA LEU A 307 9.45 4.50 -1.55
C LEU A 307 10.20 4.25 -2.87
N SER A 308 10.63 5.31 -3.55
CA SER A 308 11.32 5.20 -4.85
C SER A 308 12.83 4.95 -4.68
N ARG A 309 13.42 5.41 -3.56
CA ARG A 309 14.85 5.25 -3.24
C ARG A 309 15.13 4.13 -2.25
N GLY A 310 14.17 3.84 -1.37
CA GLY A 310 14.31 2.87 -0.30
C GLY A 310 15.12 3.39 0.89
N CYS A 311 15.11 2.61 1.97
CA CYS A 311 15.88 2.93 3.17
C CYS A 311 16.27 1.65 3.92
N SER A 312 17.28 1.71 4.79
CA SER A 312 17.64 0.54 5.57
C SER A 312 16.55 0.20 6.60
N PRO A 313 16.41 -1.08 7.01
CA PRO A 313 15.47 -1.45 8.06
C PRO A 313 15.66 -0.67 9.37
N ARG A 314 16.87 -0.18 9.67
CA ARG A 314 17.13 0.73 10.81
C ARG A 314 16.55 2.14 10.63
N GLN A 315 16.61 2.69 9.42
CA GLN A 315 16.16 4.06 9.14
C GLN A 315 14.64 4.15 9.08
N MET A 316 13.98 3.06 8.69
CA MET A 316 12.56 3.06 8.42
C MET A 316 11.70 3.39 9.65
N PRO A 317 11.92 2.81 10.84
CA PRO A 317 11.15 3.21 12.02
C PRO A 317 11.34 4.67 12.44
N ILE A 318 12.53 5.22 12.21
CA ILE A 318 12.83 6.63 12.50
C ILE A 318 12.01 7.56 11.59
N SER A 319 11.82 7.19 10.33
CA SER A 319 11.06 8.00 9.37
C SER A 319 9.56 8.07 9.64
N ARG A 320 8.99 7.05 10.31
CA ARG A 320 7.54 6.88 10.52
C ARG A 320 6.70 7.12 9.27
N TRP A 321 7.22 6.77 8.08
CA TRP A 321 6.63 7.17 6.80
C TRP A 321 5.19 6.65 6.59
N TRP A 322 4.82 5.53 7.23
CA TRP A 322 3.48 4.95 7.16
C TRP A 322 2.42 5.80 7.89
N GLU A 323 2.82 6.82 8.64
CA GLU A 323 1.91 7.80 9.27
C GLU A 323 1.56 8.97 8.36
N GLY A 324 2.15 8.99 7.16
CA GLY A 324 2.00 10.06 6.19
C GLY A 324 2.73 11.34 6.60
N PRO A 325 2.75 12.34 5.71
CA PRO A 325 3.39 13.61 5.99
C PRO A 325 2.67 14.36 7.11
N SER A 326 3.43 14.99 8.02
CA SER A 326 2.89 15.72 9.16
C SER A 326 1.96 16.88 8.75
N TRP A 327 2.28 17.58 7.66
CA TRP A 327 1.47 18.67 7.13
C TRP A 327 0.09 18.20 6.66
N LEU A 328 -0.09 16.92 6.31
CA LEU A 328 -1.40 16.39 5.91
C LEU A 328 -2.37 16.29 7.09
N LYS A 329 -1.85 16.27 8.32
CA LYS A 329 -2.66 16.36 9.55
C LYS A 329 -3.15 17.79 9.82
N GLN A 330 -2.62 18.79 9.12
CA GLN A 330 -3.02 20.19 9.27
C GLN A 330 -4.21 20.53 8.35
N ASN A 331 -4.71 21.78 8.47
CA ASN A 331 -5.68 22.33 7.53
C ASN A 331 -5.08 22.40 6.11
N SER A 332 -5.93 22.27 5.09
CA SER A 332 -5.54 22.35 3.68
C SER A 332 -4.83 23.63 3.28
N GLU A 333 -5.01 24.73 4.02
CA GLU A 333 -4.29 26.00 3.82
C GLU A 333 -2.78 25.88 4.06
N TYR A 334 -2.34 24.93 4.89
CA TYR A 334 -0.93 24.68 5.20
C TYR A 334 -0.31 23.59 4.31
N TRP A 335 -1.09 23.03 3.39
CA TRP A 335 -0.55 22.07 2.44
C TRP A 335 0.33 22.80 1.41
N PRO A 336 1.23 22.08 0.73
CA PRO A 336 2.00 22.66 -0.36
C PRO A 336 1.04 23.14 -1.46
N ASP A 337 0.85 24.45 -1.58
CA ASP A 337 0.20 25.05 -2.74
C ASP A 337 1.28 25.57 -3.67
N CYS A 338 1.40 24.92 -4.82
CA CYS A 338 2.48 25.14 -5.77
C CYS A 338 1.96 25.17 -7.20
N ASP A 339 0.69 25.52 -7.40
CA ASP A 339 0.16 25.77 -8.74
C ASP A 339 0.98 26.85 -9.47
N GLU A 340 1.56 27.79 -8.74
CA GLU A 340 2.47 28.81 -9.27
C GLU A 340 3.78 28.21 -9.83
N SER A 341 4.32 27.16 -9.20
CA SER A 341 5.54 26.46 -9.68
C SER A 341 5.29 25.75 -11.02
N ILE A 342 4.15 25.08 -11.15
CA ILE A 342 3.75 24.45 -12.42
C ILE A 342 3.52 25.53 -13.48
N ARG A 343 2.79 26.60 -13.16
CA ARG A 343 2.55 27.71 -14.11
C ARG A 343 3.87 28.33 -14.57
N ASN A 344 4.81 28.59 -13.66
CA ASN A 344 6.12 29.14 -14.00
C ASN A 344 6.94 28.19 -14.88
N PHE A 345 6.90 26.89 -14.61
CA PHE A 345 7.53 25.88 -15.48
C PHE A 345 6.91 25.86 -16.88
N ILE A 346 5.58 25.89 -16.99
CA ILE A 346 4.86 25.93 -18.27
C ILE A 346 5.22 27.20 -19.05
N THR A 347 5.18 28.37 -18.40
CA THR A 347 5.57 29.65 -19.00
C THR A 347 7.00 29.58 -19.53
N ASN A 348 7.94 29.05 -18.74
CA ASN A 348 9.32 28.92 -19.16
C ASN A 348 9.53 27.91 -20.30
N LEU A 349 8.72 26.85 -20.39
CA LEU A 349 8.77 25.89 -21.49
C LEU A 349 8.23 26.49 -22.80
N LEU A 350 7.11 27.20 -22.74
CA LEU A 350 6.51 27.87 -23.90
C LEU A 350 7.39 29.02 -24.42
N ASN A 351 8.17 29.65 -23.54
CA ASN A 351 9.08 30.75 -23.88
C ASN A 351 10.47 30.29 -24.34
N ARG A 352 10.74 28.98 -24.47
CA ARG A 352 12.01 28.52 -25.08
C ARG A 352 11.93 28.67 -26.60
N PRO A 353 12.83 29.44 -27.24
CA PRO A 353 12.93 29.43 -28.70
C PRO A 353 13.34 28.01 -29.14
N PHE A 354 12.63 27.50 -30.15
CA PHE A 354 12.85 26.17 -30.74
C PHE A 354 14.25 26.00 -31.31
#